data_AF-A0A8W8KHJ0-F1
#
_entry.id   AF-A0A8W8KHJ0-F1
#
_cell.length_a   1.000
_cell.length_b   1.000
_cell.length_c   1.000
_cell.angle_alpha   90.00
_cell.angle_beta   90.00
_cell.angle_gamma   90.00
#
_symmetry.space_group_name_H-M   'P 1'
#
loop_
_entity.id
_entity.type
_entity.pdbx_description
1 polymer ?
#
loop_
_entity_poly.entity_id
_entity_poly.type
_entity_poly.pdbx_seq_one_letter_code
_entity_poly.pdbx_strand_id
1 'polypeptide(L)'
;REFGEEAMNSIQMSSEEKKRMEKELDELFATGREIFRGYVDDPRNTDNSWMETVAFNFHDEDGSCLGKINLCAGDDAMNVRWTDLSGTLDLYASHVDFLEEVAKFHNASW
;
A
#
# COMPACT_ATOMS: atom_id res chain seq x y z
N ARG A 1 10.09 -0.07 1.70
CA ARG A 1 10.30 0.54 3.04
C ARG A 1 8.97 0.76 3.73
N GLU A 2 8.17 1.77 3.33
CA GLU A 2 6.89 2.11 3.99
C GLU A 2 5.97 0.91 4.25
N PHE A 3 5.70 0.06 3.23
CA PHE A 3 4.87 -1.14 3.42
C PHE A 3 5.42 -2.10 4.50
N GLY A 4 6.74 -2.30 4.52
CA GLY A 4 7.37 -3.19 5.51
C GLY A 4 7.38 -2.59 6.92
N GLU A 5 7.52 -1.27 7.04
CA GLU A 5 7.52 -0.57 8.33
C GLU A 5 6.10 -0.51 8.90
N GLU A 6 5.12 -0.04 8.12
CA GLU A 6 3.77 0.24 8.60
C GLU A 6 2.84 -0.97 8.65
N ALA A 7 2.96 -1.90 7.68
CA ALA A 7 2.06 -3.04 7.57
C ALA A 7 2.63 -4.35 8.11
N MET A 8 3.95 -4.39 8.36
CA MET A 8 4.65 -5.58 8.87
C MET A 8 5.51 -5.32 10.10
N ASN A 9 5.61 -4.07 10.60
CA ASN A 9 6.44 -3.71 11.76
C ASN A 9 7.91 -4.18 11.63
N SER A 10 8.49 -3.99 10.44
CA SER A 10 9.85 -4.46 10.12
C SER A 10 10.96 -3.81 10.96
N ILE A 11 10.65 -2.70 11.64
CA ILE A 11 11.56 -2.00 12.56
C ILE A 11 11.86 -2.88 13.79
N GLN A 12 10.88 -3.66 14.24
CA GLN A 12 11.01 -4.52 15.42
C GLN A 12 11.45 -5.97 15.08
N MET A 13 11.61 -6.30 13.80
CA MET A 13 12.04 -7.63 13.35
C MET A 13 13.53 -7.87 13.58
N SER A 14 13.91 -9.14 13.77
CA SER A 14 15.33 -9.52 13.70
C SER A 14 15.91 -9.28 12.30
N SER A 15 17.24 -9.20 12.20
CA SER A 15 17.92 -9.00 10.92
C SER A 15 17.65 -10.15 9.93
N GLU A 16 17.53 -11.38 10.43
CA GLU A 16 17.23 -12.57 9.64
C GLU A 16 15.77 -12.56 9.13
N GLU A 17 14.82 -12.19 9.97
CA GLU A 17 13.40 -12.07 9.59
C GLU A 17 13.20 -10.97 8.56
N LYS A 18 13.82 -9.80 8.78
CA LYS A 18 13.76 -8.68 7.86
C LYS A 18 14.30 -9.05 6.48
N LYS A 19 15.46 -9.70 6.40
CA LYS A 19 16.03 -10.15 5.11
C LYS A 19 15.15 -11.17 4.39
N ARG A 20 14.51 -12.08 5.11
CA ARG A 20 13.59 -13.06 4.52
C ARG A 20 12.37 -12.36 3.91
N MET A 21 11.78 -11.44 4.67
CA MET A 21 10.64 -10.64 4.23
C MET A 21 10.99 -9.74 3.04
N GLU A 22 12.13 -9.05 3.07
CA GLU A 22 12.62 -8.24 1.94
C GLU A 22 12.75 -9.09 0.67
N LYS A 23 13.33 -10.29 0.78
CA LYS A 23 13.44 -11.21 -0.36
C LYS A 23 12.08 -11.63 -0.94
N GLU A 24 11.10 -11.93 -0.08
CA GLU A 24 9.76 -12.30 -0.51
C GLU A 24 9.02 -11.12 -1.18
N LEU A 25 9.22 -9.90 -0.69
CA LEU A 25 8.62 -8.70 -1.24
C LEU A 25 9.32 -8.19 -2.51
N ASP A 26 10.62 -8.43 -2.68
CA ASP A 26 11.38 -7.96 -3.85
C ASP A 26 10.80 -8.50 -5.16
N GLU A 27 10.40 -9.78 -5.17
CA GLU A 27 9.78 -10.41 -6.33
C GLU A 27 8.41 -9.78 -6.66
N LEU A 28 7.58 -9.55 -5.63
CA LEU A 28 6.29 -8.87 -5.78
C LEU A 28 6.48 -7.42 -6.26
N PHE A 29 7.42 -6.69 -5.67
CA PHE A 29 7.65 -5.28 -5.96
C PHE A 29 8.30 -5.04 -7.33
N ALA A 30 8.94 -6.05 -7.91
CA ALA A 30 9.40 -6.00 -9.30
C ALA A 30 8.25 -5.90 -10.32
N THR A 31 7.01 -6.27 -9.94
CA THR A 31 5.84 -6.29 -10.83
C THR A 31 4.89 -5.10 -10.64
N GLY A 32 5.30 -4.10 -9.85
CA GLY A 32 4.47 -2.95 -9.50
C GLY A 32 3.99 -2.15 -10.70
N ARG A 33 2.72 -1.73 -10.64
CA ARG A 33 2.10 -0.86 -11.64
C ARG A 33 1.77 0.50 -11.05
N GLU A 34 2.17 1.56 -11.74
CA GLU A 34 1.75 2.92 -11.40
C GLU A 34 0.25 3.11 -11.68
N ILE A 35 -0.48 3.56 -10.67
CA ILE A 35 -1.91 3.86 -10.71
C ILE A 35 -2.13 5.36 -10.81
N PHE A 36 -1.29 6.14 -10.11
CA PHE A 36 -1.40 7.58 -10.07
C PHE A 36 -0.03 8.22 -9.88
N ARG A 37 0.17 9.38 -10.49
CA ARG A 37 1.31 10.26 -10.28
C ARG A 37 0.88 11.71 -10.39
N GLY A 38 1.15 12.48 -9.35
CA GLY A 38 1.00 13.93 -9.40
C GLY A 38 0.38 14.51 -8.14
N TYR A 39 -0.26 15.66 -8.32
CA TYR A 39 -0.86 16.49 -7.29
C TYR A 39 -1.95 15.77 -6.49
N VAL A 40 -1.93 15.92 -5.16
CA VAL A 40 -2.98 15.47 -4.26
C VAL A 40 -3.60 16.69 -3.59
N ASP A 41 -4.93 16.77 -3.60
CA ASP A 41 -5.66 17.77 -2.83
C ASP A 41 -5.55 17.43 -1.34
N ASP A 42 -4.68 18.16 -0.65
CA ASP A 42 -4.30 17.89 0.73
C ASP A 42 -4.40 19.19 1.54
N PRO A 43 -4.93 19.16 2.78
CA PRO A 43 -5.09 20.36 3.61
C PRO A 43 -3.79 21.09 3.93
N ARG A 44 -2.62 20.48 3.69
CA ARG A 44 -1.30 21.10 3.84
C ARG A 44 -0.89 21.97 2.64
N ASN A 45 -1.62 21.91 1.54
CA ASN A 45 -1.32 22.68 0.33
C ASN A 45 -1.42 24.19 0.59
N THR A 46 -0.56 24.97 -0.06
CA THR A 46 -0.51 26.44 -0.05
C THR A 46 -0.24 26.95 -1.46
N ASP A 47 -0.32 28.26 -1.67
CA ASP A 47 -0.02 28.89 -2.97
C ASP A 47 1.38 28.57 -3.52
N ASN A 48 2.32 28.19 -2.65
CA ASN A 48 3.74 27.99 -3.03
C ASN A 48 4.28 26.58 -2.75
N SER A 49 3.48 25.69 -2.15
CA SER A 49 3.90 24.33 -1.78
C SER A 49 2.70 23.40 -1.82
N TRP A 50 2.84 22.22 -2.41
CA TRP A 50 1.78 21.21 -2.50
C TRP A 50 2.31 19.79 -2.30
N MET A 51 1.39 18.88 -2.00
CA MET A 51 1.64 17.45 -1.93
C MET A 51 1.52 16.81 -3.31
N GLU A 52 2.50 15.97 -3.65
CA GLU A 52 2.38 15.02 -4.76
C GLU A 52 2.57 13.61 -4.22
N THR A 53 1.95 12.64 -4.88
CA THR A 53 2.16 11.22 -4.59
C THR A 53 2.35 10.43 -5.86
N VAL A 54 2.95 9.26 -5.70
CA VAL A 54 2.96 8.21 -6.72
C VAL A 54 2.38 6.95 -6.09
N ALA A 55 1.20 6.55 -6.54
CA ALA A 55 0.53 5.36 -6.06
C ALA A 55 0.89 4.19 -6.98
N PHE A 56 1.46 3.14 -6.41
CA PHE A 56 1.71 1.87 -7.10
C PHE A 56 0.79 0.78 -6.55
N ASN A 57 0.27 -0.04 -7.44
CA ASN A 57 -0.37 -1.30 -7.09
C ASN A 57 0.62 -2.45 -7.29
N PHE A 58 0.76 -3.27 -6.25
CA PHE A 58 1.50 -4.53 -6.29
C PHE A 58 0.48 -5.64 -6.06
N HIS A 59 0.29 -6.50 -7.05
CA HIS A 59 -0.78 -7.50 -7.06
C HIS A 59 -0.21 -8.92 -6.93
N ASP A 60 -0.75 -9.69 -6.00
CA ASP A 60 -0.45 -11.11 -5.81
C ASP A 60 -1.61 -11.94 -6.34
N GLU A 61 -1.51 -12.36 -7.60
CA GLU A 61 -2.59 -13.05 -8.34
C GLU A 61 -2.94 -14.41 -7.73
N ASP A 62 -1.94 -15.18 -7.30
CA ASP A 62 -2.13 -16.55 -6.79
C ASP A 62 -2.08 -16.65 -5.25
N GLY A 63 -1.87 -15.52 -4.57
CA GLY A 63 -1.78 -15.46 -3.11
C GLY A 63 -0.51 -16.10 -2.55
N SER A 64 0.48 -16.42 -3.38
CA SER A 64 1.66 -17.16 -2.96
C SER A 64 2.65 -16.31 -2.15
N CYS A 65 2.56 -14.98 -2.24
CA CYS A 65 3.43 -14.03 -1.53
C CYS A 65 2.68 -13.40 -0.35
N LEU A 66 1.73 -12.51 -0.62
CA LEU A 66 0.96 -11.75 0.36
C LEU A 66 0.08 -12.65 1.24
N GLY A 67 -0.35 -13.81 0.75
CA GLY A 67 -1.13 -14.78 1.53
C GLY A 67 -0.37 -15.42 2.70
N LYS A 68 0.96 -15.33 2.73
CA LYS A 68 1.81 -15.85 3.81
C LYS A 68 2.26 -14.77 4.80
N ILE A 69 1.98 -13.50 4.48
CA ILE A 69 2.44 -12.37 5.28
C ILE A 69 1.55 -12.20 6.51
N ASN A 70 2.20 -12.19 7.67
CA ASN A 70 1.56 -11.77 8.91
C ASN A 70 1.61 -10.25 9.00
N LEU A 71 0.43 -9.61 8.90
CA LEU A 71 0.32 -8.17 9.08
C LEU A 71 0.52 -7.81 10.56
N CYS A 72 1.36 -6.80 10.80
CA CYS A 72 1.62 -6.25 12.12
C CYS A 72 1.77 -4.74 11.97
N ALA A 73 0.96 -3.97 12.71
CA ALA A 73 0.98 -2.53 12.60
C ALA A 73 2.34 -1.99 13.08
N GLY A 74 2.93 -1.08 12.31
CA GLY A 74 4.10 -0.30 12.70
C GLY A 74 3.81 0.63 13.88
N ASP A 75 4.80 1.40 14.28
CA ASP A 75 4.68 2.37 15.38
C ASP A 75 3.77 3.57 15.03
N ASP A 76 3.67 3.93 13.75
CA ASP A 76 2.81 5.02 13.26
C ASP A 76 1.40 4.55 12.82
N ALA A 77 1.10 3.25 12.93
CA ALA A 77 -0.20 2.66 12.62
C ALA A 77 -0.89 2.08 13.86
N MET A 78 -2.16 2.47 14.12
CA MET A 78 -2.92 1.89 15.24
C MET A 78 -3.30 0.42 15.01
N ASN A 79 -3.68 0.07 13.78
CA ASN A 79 -4.12 -1.26 13.38
C ASN A 79 -3.83 -1.48 11.90
N VAL A 80 -3.72 -2.74 11.49
CA VAL A 80 -3.55 -3.14 10.09
C VAL A 80 -4.41 -4.37 9.79
N ARG A 81 -5.01 -4.42 8.60
CA ARG A 81 -5.75 -5.59 8.10
C ARG A 81 -5.86 -5.59 6.59
N TRP A 82 -6.09 -6.77 6.02
CA TRP A 82 -6.72 -6.88 4.71
C TRP A 82 -8.15 -6.34 4.77
N THR A 83 -8.56 -5.60 3.74
CA THR A 83 -9.89 -5.00 3.64
C THR A 83 -10.44 -5.25 2.24
N ASP A 84 -11.69 -5.71 2.16
CA ASP A 84 -12.38 -5.90 0.89
C ASP A 84 -12.58 -4.55 0.19
N LEU A 85 -12.30 -4.52 -1.11
CA LEU A 85 -12.43 -3.33 -1.94
C LEU A 85 -13.89 -2.95 -2.13
N SER A 86 -14.24 -1.69 -1.89
CA SER A 86 -15.60 -1.16 -2.06
C SER A 86 -15.58 0.36 -2.26
N GLY A 87 -16.44 0.87 -3.13
CA GLY A 87 -16.66 2.30 -3.32
C GLY A 87 -17.33 3.00 -2.13
N THR A 88 -17.75 2.25 -1.10
CA THR A 88 -18.28 2.81 0.15
C THR A 88 -17.24 2.93 1.25
N LEU A 89 -15.96 2.64 0.97
CA LEU A 89 -14.89 2.79 1.94
C LEU A 89 -14.65 4.28 2.24
N ASP A 90 -14.69 4.64 3.53
CA ASP A 90 -14.33 5.97 4.01
C ASP A 90 -12.82 5.98 4.31
N LEU A 91 -12.04 6.53 3.38
CA LEU A 91 -10.58 6.55 3.43
C LEU A 91 -10.04 7.97 3.45
N TYR A 92 -8.87 8.13 4.05
CA TYR A 92 -8.19 9.42 4.12
C TYR A 92 -7.81 9.94 2.73
N ALA A 93 -7.99 11.25 2.52
CA ALA A 93 -7.64 11.96 1.29
C ALA A 93 -8.18 11.26 0.02
N SER A 94 -7.39 11.21 -1.04
CA SER A 94 -7.76 10.64 -2.35
C SER A 94 -7.52 9.13 -2.45
N HIS A 95 -7.39 8.40 -1.34
CA HIS A 95 -7.10 6.96 -1.39
C HIS A 95 -8.20 6.14 -2.07
N VAL A 96 -9.48 6.53 -1.91
CA VAL A 96 -10.61 5.85 -2.55
C VAL A 96 -10.52 5.94 -4.08
N ASP A 97 -10.06 7.08 -4.62
CA ASP A 97 -9.91 7.29 -6.07
C ASP A 97 -8.84 6.37 -6.65
N PHE A 98 -7.72 6.17 -5.93
CA PHE A 98 -6.67 5.25 -6.36
C PHE A 98 -7.16 3.79 -6.36
N LEU A 99 -7.95 3.43 -5.36
CA LEU A 99 -8.54 2.10 -5.24
C LEU A 99 -9.58 1.81 -6.32
N GLU A 100 -10.35 2.81 -6.76
CA GLU A 100 -11.25 2.68 -7.91
C GLU A 100 -10.47 2.33 -9.19
N GLU A 101 -9.35 3.00 -9.43
CA GLU A 101 -8.50 2.72 -10.60
C GLU A 101 -7.86 1.33 -10.53
N VAL A 102 -7.48 0.86 -9.34
CA VAL A 102 -7.05 -0.54 -9.13
C VAL A 102 -8.19 -1.51 -9.44
N ALA A 103 -9.41 -1.24 -8.98
CA ALA A 103 -10.58 -2.08 -9.22
C ALA A 103 -10.85 -2.22 -10.73
N LYS A 104 -10.88 -1.10 -11.45
CA LYS A 104 -11.07 -1.04 -12.91
C LYS A 104 -9.99 -1.83 -13.63
N PHE A 105 -8.73 -1.66 -13.24
CA PHE A 105 -7.61 -2.33 -13.89
C PHE A 105 -7.71 -3.86 -13.78
N HIS A 106 -8.03 -4.37 -12.59
CA HIS A 106 -8.15 -5.82 -12.34
C HIS A 106 -9.53 -6.38 -12.68
N ASN A 107 -10.45 -5.56 -13.22
CA ASN A 107 -11.84 -5.93 -13.44
C ASN A 107 -12.50 -6.54 -12.19
N ALA A 108 -12.19 -5.94 -11.03
CA ALA A 108 -12.71 -6.32 -9.72
C ALA A 108 -14.03 -5.60 -9.42
N SER A 109 -14.73 -6.05 -8.38
CA SER A 109 -15.90 -5.35 -7.86
C SER A 109 -15.54 -3.97 -7.28
N TRP A 110 -16.45 -3.00 -7.44
CA TRP A 110 -16.36 -1.66 -6.87
C TRP A 110 -17.70 -1.28 -6.22
#